data_AF-A0A6G2QNA2-F1
#
_entry.id   AF-A0A6G2QNA2-F1
#
_cell.length_a   1.000
_cell.length_b   1.000
_cell.length_c   1.000
_cell.angle_alpha   90.00
_cell.angle_beta   90.00
_cell.angle_gamma   90.00
#
_symmetry.space_group_name_H-M   'P 1'
#
loop_
_entity.id
_entity.type
_entity.pdbx_description
1 polymer ?
#
loop_
_entity_poly.entity_id
_entity_poly.type
_entity_poly.pdbx_seq_one_letter_code
_entity_poly.pdbx_strand_id
1 'polypeptide(L)'
;APAFAAGLHWGAWEKALRAGAEAARLAGDVAEQAYFHHELGIHALCAGHLDRSRAELEASIGLRGALADKRGAVAGRRALALVADRSGTPLALSPTAGDELPEALFEESAPTPRAVPTAFPDLQPPTDTTVVHRG
;
A
#
# COMPACT_ATOMS: atom_id res chain seq x y z
N ALA A 1 -14.69 -8.21 -6.16
CA ALA A 1 -14.26 -7.92 -4.77
C ALA A 1 -14.03 -6.42 -4.50
N PRO A 2 -13.33 -5.64 -5.36
CA PRO A 2 -13.00 -4.23 -5.07
C PRO A 2 -14.20 -3.31 -4.80
N ALA A 3 -15.36 -3.60 -5.40
CA ALA A 3 -16.60 -2.85 -5.15
C ALA A 3 -17.07 -2.91 -3.68
N PHE A 4 -16.85 -4.02 -2.97
CA PHE A 4 -17.21 -4.12 -1.54
C PHE A 4 -16.28 -3.26 -0.68
N ALA A 5 -15.00 -3.17 -1.04
CA ALA A 5 -14.04 -2.29 -0.38
C ALA A 5 -14.41 -0.82 -0.58
N ALA A 6 -14.70 -0.44 -1.82
CA ALA A 6 -15.14 0.92 -2.17
C ALA A 6 -16.46 1.31 -1.47
N GLY A 7 -17.36 0.34 -1.24
CA GLY A 7 -18.61 0.52 -0.50
C GLY A 7 -18.51 0.34 1.02
N LEU A 8 -17.30 0.22 1.59
CA LEU A 8 -17.08 0.00 3.04
C LEU A 8 -17.74 -1.27 3.62
N HIS A 9 -18.08 -2.24 2.76
CA HIS A 9 -18.63 -3.53 3.16
C HIS A 9 -17.53 -4.53 3.52
N TRP A 10 -16.76 -4.24 4.58
CA TRP A 10 -15.58 -5.04 4.99
C TRP A 10 -15.83 -6.52 5.20
N GLY A 11 -16.94 -6.92 5.83
CA GLY A 11 -17.26 -8.34 6.02
C GLY A 11 -17.62 -9.07 4.71
N ALA A 12 -18.27 -8.38 3.77
CA ALA A 12 -18.58 -8.94 2.46
C ALA A 12 -17.33 -9.07 1.60
N TRP A 13 -16.43 -8.09 1.69
CA TRP A 13 -15.13 -8.15 1.02
C TRP A 13 -14.30 -9.34 1.52
N GLU A 14 -14.16 -9.53 2.85
CA GLU A 14 -13.40 -10.67 3.40
C GLU A 14 -13.94 -12.01 2.90
N LYS A 15 -15.26 -12.22 2.96
CA LYS A 15 -15.89 -13.46 2.49
C LYS A 15 -15.60 -13.73 1.01
N ALA A 16 -15.70 -12.69 0.18
CA ALA A 16 -15.40 -12.80 -1.24
C ALA A 16 -13.91 -13.12 -1.49
N LEU A 17 -12.99 -12.49 -0.75
CA LEU A 17 -11.57 -12.78 -0.84
C LEU A 17 -11.23 -14.22 -0.45
N ARG A 18 -11.80 -14.72 0.65
CA ARG A 18 -11.58 -16.11 1.09
C ARG A 18 -12.12 -17.14 0.11
N ALA A 19 -13.31 -16.89 -0.44
CA ALA A 19 -13.88 -17.76 -1.46
C ALA A 19 -13.00 -17.78 -2.73
N GLY A 20 -12.48 -16.63 -3.15
CA GLY A 20 -11.55 -16.53 -4.27
C GLY A 20 -10.22 -17.24 -4.00
N ALA A 21 -9.65 -17.07 -2.80
CA ALA A 21 -8.41 -17.75 -2.40
C ALA A 21 -8.57 -19.28 -2.45
N GLU A 22 -9.68 -19.80 -1.95
CA GLU A 22 -9.98 -21.23 -2.00
C GLU A 22 -10.17 -21.72 -3.44
N ALA A 23 -10.87 -20.96 -4.28
CA ALA A 23 -11.02 -21.29 -5.69
C ALA A 23 -9.67 -21.34 -6.43
N ALA A 24 -8.79 -20.35 -6.21
CA ALA A 24 -7.46 -20.30 -6.80
C ALA A 24 -6.58 -21.48 -6.33
N ARG A 25 -6.67 -21.85 -5.05
CA ARG A 25 -5.99 -23.02 -4.48
C ARG A 25 -6.46 -24.32 -5.13
N LEU A 26 -7.78 -24.51 -5.28
CA LEU A 26 -8.36 -25.68 -5.93
C LEU A 26 -8.02 -25.75 -7.43
N ALA A 27 -7.92 -24.61 -8.10
CA ALA A 27 -7.52 -24.52 -9.50
C ALA A 27 -6.01 -24.69 -9.72
N GLY A 28 -5.20 -24.62 -8.65
CA GLY A 28 -3.74 -24.62 -8.76
C GLY A 28 -3.18 -23.33 -9.37
N ASP A 29 -3.96 -22.25 -9.43
CA ASP A 29 -3.54 -20.99 -10.02
C ASP A 29 -2.68 -20.20 -9.02
N VAL A 30 -1.37 -20.32 -9.18
CA VAL A 30 -0.38 -19.71 -8.28
C VAL A 30 -0.41 -18.17 -8.35
N ALA A 31 -0.73 -17.60 -9.51
CA ALA A 31 -0.78 -16.16 -9.69
C ALA A 31 -1.99 -15.57 -8.93
N GLU A 32 -3.14 -16.21 -9.06
CA GLU A 32 -4.36 -15.83 -8.37
C GLU A 32 -4.26 -16.09 -6.87
N GLN A 33 -3.63 -17.19 -6.44
CA GLN A 33 -3.31 -17.43 -5.02
C GLN A 33 -2.49 -16.26 -4.45
N ALA A 34 -1.46 -15.81 -5.17
CA ALA A 34 -0.66 -14.67 -4.73
C ALA A 34 -1.44 -13.35 -4.71
N TYR A 35 -2.39 -13.15 -5.62
CA TYR A 35 -3.31 -12.01 -5.58
C TYR A 35 -4.19 -12.06 -4.33
N PHE A 36 -4.85 -13.17 -4.05
CA PHE A 36 -5.75 -13.26 -2.90
C PHE A 36 -5.02 -13.16 -1.56
N HIS A 37 -3.82 -13.73 -1.43
CA HIS A 37 -2.96 -13.52 -0.26
C HIS A 37 -2.61 -12.03 -0.07
N HIS A 38 -2.28 -11.30 -1.15
CA HIS A 38 -2.03 -9.86 -1.06
C HIS A 38 -3.26 -9.11 -0.53
N GLU A 39 -4.44 -9.33 -1.13
CA GLU A 39 -5.67 -8.64 -0.75
C GLU A 39 -6.14 -8.99 0.67
N LEU A 40 -6.00 -10.25 1.11
CA LEU A 40 -6.26 -10.67 2.49
C LEU A 40 -5.29 -10.00 3.47
N GLY A 41 -4.04 -9.81 3.06
CA GLY A 41 -3.06 -9.03 3.81
C GLY A 41 -3.48 -7.58 3.99
N ILE A 42 -3.97 -6.92 2.92
CA ILE A 42 -4.47 -5.54 2.99
C ILE A 42 -5.74 -5.44 3.85
N HIS A 43 -6.68 -6.38 3.70
CA HIS A 43 -7.88 -6.45 4.55
C HIS A 43 -7.50 -6.57 6.03
N ALA A 44 -6.57 -7.47 6.37
CA ALA A 44 -6.09 -7.65 7.73
C ALA A 44 -5.38 -6.40 8.29
N LEU A 45 -4.61 -5.69 7.47
CA LEU A 45 -3.99 -4.41 7.83
C LEU A 45 -5.06 -3.35 8.15
N CYS A 46 -6.07 -3.20 7.29
CA CYS A 46 -7.18 -2.28 7.52
C CYS A 46 -7.96 -2.63 8.80
N ALA A 47 -8.13 -3.91 9.10
CA ALA A 47 -8.80 -4.40 10.30
C ALA A 47 -7.92 -4.36 11.58
N GLY A 48 -6.63 -4.03 11.46
CA GLY A 48 -5.70 -3.98 12.60
C GLY A 48 -5.12 -5.35 13.03
N HIS A 49 -5.36 -6.40 12.26
CA HIS A 49 -4.83 -7.74 12.52
C HIS A 49 -3.41 -7.89 11.96
N LEU A 50 -2.43 -7.23 12.58
CA LEU A 50 -1.09 -7.06 12.01
C LEU A 50 -0.32 -8.36 11.76
N ASP A 51 -0.37 -9.33 12.67
CA ASP A 51 0.33 -10.62 12.48
C ASP A 51 -0.26 -11.42 11.33
N ARG A 52 -1.59 -11.39 11.20
CA ARG A 52 -2.27 -12.01 10.06
C ARG A 52 -1.92 -11.29 8.76
N SER A 53 -1.89 -9.96 8.77
CA SER A 53 -1.47 -9.18 7.60
C SER A 53 -0.06 -9.56 7.15
N ARG A 54 0.90 -9.67 8.09
CA ARG A 54 2.27 -10.09 7.82
C ARG A 54 2.31 -11.47 7.14
N ALA A 55 1.66 -12.47 7.73
CA ALA A 55 1.65 -13.83 7.22
C ALA A 55 1.09 -13.92 5.78
N GLU A 56 -0.03 -13.24 5.51
CA GLU A 56 -0.66 -13.22 4.18
C GLU A 56 0.24 -12.52 3.14
N LEU A 57 0.89 -11.41 3.50
CA LEU A 57 1.79 -10.68 2.61
C LEU A 57 3.09 -11.45 2.31
N GLU A 58 3.68 -12.11 3.30
CA GLU A 58 4.84 -13.00 3.12
C GLU A 58 4.52 -14.16 2.19
N ALA A 59 3.35 -14.80 2.35
CA ALA A 59 2.87 -15.84 1.44
C ALA A 59 2.73 -15.32 -0.01
N SER A 60 2.09 -14.15 -0.20
CA SER A 60 2.00 -13.50 -1.51
C SER A 60 3.37 -13.25 -2.15
N ILE A 61 4.34 -12.75 -1.38
CA ILE A 61 5.70 -12.48 -1.89
C ILE A 61 6.39 -13.79 -2.28
N GLY A 62 6.27 -14.85 -1.48
CA GLY A 62 6.85 -16.16 -1.77
C GLY A 62 6.33 -16.74 -3.09
N LEU A 63 5.01 -16.74 -3.28
CA LEU A 63 4.36 -17.22 -4.51
C LEU A 63 4.79 -16.40 -5.74
N ARG A 64 4.87 -15.07 -5.61
CA ARG A 64 5.36 -14.21 -6.70
C ARG A 64 6.83 -14.41 -7.01
N GLY A 65 7.63 -14.78 -6.01
CA GLY A 65 9.02 -15.21 -6.19
C GLY A 65 9.11 -16.44 -7.08
N ALA A 66 8.26 -17.45 -6.84
CA ALA A 66 8.20 -18.66 -7.67
C ALA A 66 7.79 -18.37 -9.13
N LEU A 67 6.98 -17.33 -9.35
CA LEU A 67 6.55 -16.87 -10.68
C LEU A 67 7.50 -15.85 -11.33
N ALA A 68 8.59 -15.47 -10.65
CA ALA A 68 9.47 -14.36 -11.05
C ALA A 68 8.75 -13.00 -11.24
N ASP A 69 7.60 -12.79 -10.60
CA ASP A 69 6.87 -11.52 -10.59
C ASP A 69 7.52 -10.51 -9.63
N LYS A 70 8.54 -9.81 -10.15
CA LYS A 70 9.28 -8.79 -9.40
C LYS A 70 8.40 -7.61 -8.97
N ARG A 71 7.43 -7.21 -9.80
CA ARG A 71 6.60 -6.02 -9.54
C ARG A 71 5.64 -6.29 -8.40
N GLY A 72 4.95 -7.43 -8.41
CA GLY A 72 4.06 -7.80 -7.32
C GLY A 72 4.82 -8.10 -6.02
N ALA A 73 6.03 -8.67 -6.09
CA ALA A 73 6.87 -8.83 -4.90
C ALA A 73 7.27 -7.49 -4.26
N VAL A 74 7.56 -6.45 -5.07
CA VAL A 74 7.81 -5.08 -4.57
C VAL A 74 6.55 -4.51 -3.90
N ALA A 75 5.37 -4.69 -4.49
CA ALA A 75 4.11 -4.24 -3.90
C ALA A 75 3.87 -4.90 -2.53
N GLY A 76 4.10 -6.21 -2.42
CA GLY A 76 4.02 -6.93 -1.13
C GLY A 76 4.98 -6.38 -0.08
N ARG A 77 6.25 -6.10 -0.44
CA ARG A 77 7.22 -5.53 0.50
C ARG A 77 6.84 -4.12 0.97
N ARG A 78 6.25 -3.30 0.10
CA ARG A 78 5.73 -1.98 0.50
C ARG A 78 4.58 -2.10 1.48
N ALA A 79 3.68 -3.08 1.29
CA ALA A 79 2.63 -3.36 2.26
C ALA A 79 3.19 -3.86 3.60
N LEU A 80 4.23 -4.71 3.60
CA LEU A 80 4.90 -5.14 4.83
C LEU A 80 5.56 -3.98 5.59
N ALA A 81 6.10 -2.97 4.89
CA ALA A 81 6.62 -1.77 5.54
C ALA A 81 5.51 -1.05 6.33
N LEU A 82 4.30 -0.92 5.76
CA LEU A 82 3.16 -0.34 6.47
C LEU A 82 2.74 -1.17 7.70
N VAL A 83 2.85 -2.50 7.63
CA VAL A 83 2.59 -3.38 8.78
C VAL A 83 3.62 -3.14 9.88
N ALA A 84 4.90 -3.03 9.53
CA ALA A 84 5.99 -2.76 10.48
C ALA A 84 5.84 -1.39 11.17
N ASP A 85 5.56 -0.35 10.38
CA ASP A 85 5.30 1.01 10.90
C ASP A 85 4.15 0.99 11.92
N ARG A 86 3.09 0.24 11.64
CA ARG A 86 1.90 0.14 12.50
C ARG A 86 2.08 -0.76 13.72
N SER A 87 2.98 -1.75 13.66
CA SER A 87 3.27 -2.62 14.82
C SER A 87 4.20 -1.96 15.84
N GLY A 88 4.68 -0.73 15.57
CA GLY A 88 5.68 -0.07 16.41
C GLY A 88 6.99 -0.85 16.47
N THR A 89 7.21 -1.76 15.52
CA THR A 89 8.47 -2.48 15.38
C THR A 89 9.35 -1.58 14.53
N PRO A 90 10.41 -0.97 15.09
CA PRO A 90 11.34 -0.23 14.26
C PRO A 90 11.88 -1.22 13.22
N LEU A 91 11.68 -0.93 11.94
CA LEU A 91 12.45 -1.60 10.90
C LEU A 91 13.91 -1.31 11.25
N ALA A 92 14.64 -2.34 11.67
CA ALA A 92 16.08 -2.29 11.67
C ALA A 92 16.48 -2.14 10.20
N LEU A 93 16.54 -0.89 9.73
CA LEU A 93 17.30 -0.52 8.56
C LEU A 93 18.73 -0.88 8.92
N SER A 94 19.16 -2.10 8.60
CA SER A 94 20.58 -2.43 8.67
C SER A 94 21.30 -1.35 7.85
N PRO A 95 22.15 -0.52 8.47
CA PRO A 95 22.92 0.44 7.71
C PRO A 95 23.79 -0.39 6.76
N THR A 96 23.70 -0.12 5.46
CA THR A 96 24.73 -0.56 4.53
C THR A 96 26.05 -0.02 5.07
N ALA A 97 26.87 -0.91 5.63
CA ALA A 97 28.20 -0.59 6.10
C ALA A 97 28.99 0.00 4.92
N GLY A 98 29.44 1.23 5.11
CA GLY A 98 30.22 2.02 4.18
C GLY A 98 30.42 3.42 4.76
N ASP A 99 31.37 3.52 5.70
CA ASP A 99 32.44 4.53 5.75
C ASP A 99 32.17 5.88 5.06
N GLU A 100 32.30 7.05 5.67
CA GLU A 100 32.85 7.48 6.95
C GLU A 100 32.15 8.80 7.36
N LEU A 101 32.04 9.06 8.67
CA LEU A 101 31.67 10.37 9.21
C LEU A 101 32.91 11.29 9.24
N PRO A 102 32.88 12.50 8.65
CA PRO A 102 33.75 13.57 9.11
C PRO A 102 33.14 14.22 10.35
N GLU A 103 34.00 14.30 11.35
CA GLU A 103 33.82 14.87 12.67
C GLU A 103 33.41 16.36 12.63
N ALA A 104 32.55 16.70 13.60
CA ALA A 104 31.99 18.00 13.97
C ALA A 104 32.64 19.28 13.41
N LEU A 105 31.80 20.12 12.77
CA LEU A 105 31.82 21.58 12.95
C LEU A 105 30.39 22.04 13.28
N PHE A 106 30.12 22.21 14.57
CA PHE A 106 29.00 23.02 15.05
C PHE A 106 29.42 24.49 15.01
N GLU A 107 28.86 25.25 14.07
CA GLU A 107 28.69 26.72 14.07
C GLU A 107 28.00 27.03 12.73
N GLU A 108 26.96 27.85 12.57
CA GLU A 108 26.23 28.75 13.44
C GLU A 108 24.87 28.98 12.74
N SER A 109 23.84 29.25 13.55
CA SER A 109 22.47 29.48 13.10
C SER A 109 22.36 30.80 12.33
N ALA A 110 22.00 30.74 11.05
CA ALA A 110 21.52 31.92 10.31
C ALA A 110 20.12 31.63 9.73
N PRO A 111 19.13 32.53 9.91
CA PRO A 111 17.76 32.31 9.48
C PRO A 111 17.64 32.44 7.95
N THR A 112 17.07 31.42 7.29
CA THR A 112 16.69 31.49 5.88
C THR A 112 15.53 32.47 5.67
N PRO A 113 15.56 33.32 4.62
CA PRO A 113 14.50 34.28 4.36
C PRO A 113 13.21 33.57 3.95
N ARG A 114 12.10 34.09 4.51
CA ARG A 114 10.69 33.77 4.25
C ARG A 114 10.42 33.39 2.79
N ALA A 115 10.26 32.10 2.53
CA ALA A 115 9.74 31.61 1.25
C ALA A 115 8.27 32.04 1.11
N VAL A 116 7.98 32.72 0.01
CA VAL A 116 6.64 33.20 -0.37
C VAL A 116 5.77 31.97 -0.68
N PRO A 117 4.52 31.87 -0.20
CA PRO A 117 3.64 30.78 -0.60
C PRO A 117 3.30 30.90 -2.09
N THR A 118 3.72 29.93 -2.89
CA THR A 118 3.24 29.76 -4.26
C THR A 118 1.73 29.53 -4.20
N ALA A 119 0.96 30.45 -4.79
CA ALA A 119 -0.49 30.34 -4.90
C ALA A 119 -0.86 29.07 -5.68
N PHE A 120 -1.76 28.27 -5.12
CA PHE A 120 -2.44 27.21 -5.86
C PHE A 120 -3.35 27.86 -6.92
N PRO A 121 -3.36 27.40 -8.17
CA PRO A 121 -4.35 27.87 -9.13
C PRO A 121 -5.74 27.38 -8.74
N ASP A 122 -6.71 28.29 -8.75
CA ASP A 122 -8.12 27.99 -8.49
C ASP A 122 -8.65 26.95 -9.51
N LEU A 123 -9.22 25.86 -9.00
CA LEU A 123 -9.97 24.90 -9.80
C LEU A 123 -11.31 25.54 -10.18
N GLN A 124 -11.46 25.90 -11.45
CA GLN A 124 -12.69 26.44 -12.01
C GLN A 124 -13.82 25.38 -11.91
N PRO A 125 -14.99 25.70 -11.33
CA PRO A 125 -16.10 24.75 -11.28
C PRO A 125 -16.67 24.49 -12.69
N PRO A 126 -17.18 23.27 -12.97
CA PRO A 126 -17.75 22.93 -14.26
C PRO A 126 -18.99 23.79 -14.54
N THR A 127 -19.08 24.32 -15.76
CA THR A 127 -20.21 25.10 -16.23
C THR A 127 -21.39 24.17 -16.56
N ASP A 128 -22.52 24.40 -15.88
CA ASP A 128 -23.79 23.75 -16.19
C ASP A 128 -24.21 24.09 -17.63
N THR A 129 -24.04 23.12 -18.52
CA THR A 129 -24.55 23.20 -19.89
C THR A 129 -26.03 22.83 -19.85
N THR A 130 -26.90 23.85 -19.83
CA THR A 130 -28.34 23.65 -19.96
C THR A 130 -28.69 23.31 -21.41
N VAL A 131 -29.06 22.06 -21.65
CA VAL A 131 -29.62 21.59 -22.93
C VAL A 131 -31.09 22.02 -22.99
N VAL A 132 -31.39 23.00 -23.85
CA VAL A 132 -32.79 23.38 -24.15
C VAL A 132 -33.34 22.42 -25.20
N HIS A 133 -34.23 21.52 -24.77
CA HIS A 133 -35.06 20.73 -25.67
C HIS A 133 -36.13 21.67 -26.28
N ARG A 134 -36.08 21.90 -27.60
CA ARG A 134 -37.23 22.42 -28.35
C ARG A 134 -38.09 21.24 -28.79
N GLY A 135 -39.39 21.34 -28.51
CA GLY A 135 -40.43 20.42 -28.98
C GLY A 135 -40.90 20.73 -30.39
#